data_AF-A0A1H7ZAZ8-F1
#
_entry.id   AF-A0A1H7ZAZ8-F1
#
_cell.length_a   1.000
_cell.length_b   1.000
_cell.length_c   1.000
_cell.angle_alpha   90.00
_cell.angle_beta   90.00
_cell.angle_gamma   90.00
#
_symmetry.space_group_name_H-M   'P 1'
#
loop_
_entity.id
_entity.type
_entity.pdbx_description
1 polymer ?
#
loop_
_entity_poly.entity_id
_entity_poly.type
_entity_poly.pdbx_seq_one_letter_code
_entity_poly.pdbx_strand_id
1 'polypeptide(L)'
;MNKKIKGLIDKRYKRITGTDGIISIANLQQMILAKLGIQVDRIKIKEYLEQHPNLLPLTVNQFICYDYFSNIFWNFIAYKTSLKDIKEFLSELYSVLKEVKVEILLEAFCPEFLEFIKGEYTTPLQVRKNEDIYTIKSEEDFVDFGMDYGYVSADMVKEYMNRYNVDESSDQFELVTYLNEKNIDYSSNSNGEKILKDDKKFIKNYYALQDVEYSKDNNVLLVDLRLNELLALLFLMQDEQKLMKKLENASRHKYKHDLVRLSLIDQNLSPTKKGEKLSDAIIELIYEYMNYKDIITIKKENYSINELCKSKPIKKLQHNEEFLNDAAPYLRRHFLSLPAVKLFVNWIKTINKQGKNSMFDIFQYLIKNEHYSELEWLLIGKKPSCGLKPIRKGTEVCINCKKHVSSCCLTPELNSLNDKKEYLLNLRNQKIKKYIAEMKEDNYEMIKKPIYIKFLAPYCLVVRVKIFMRKIGILKSTNNILYKDSGKYCPIEDKWEIDNYDILV
;
A
#
# COMPACT_ATOMS: atom_id res chain seq x y z
N MET A 1 40.91 10.77 -4.28
CA MET A 1 40.49 11.33 -5.59
C MET A 1 40.44 12.87 -5.52
N ASN A 2 40.92 13.57 -6.56
CA ASN A 2 41.00 15.06 -6.62
C ASN A 2 39.61 15.73 -6.49
N LYS A 3 39.52 16.86 -5.77
CA LYS A 3 38.28 17.64 -5.56
C LYS A 3 37.57 18.05 -6.87
N LYS A 4 38.32 18.37 -7.93
CA LYS A 4 37.74 18.70 -9.25
C LYS A 4 37.07 17.49 -9.93
N ILE A 5 37.63 16.29 -9.75
CA ILE A 5 37.07 15.04 -10.28
C ILE A 5 35.79 14.69 -9.51
N LYS A 6 35.83 14.74 -8.18
CA LYS A 6 34.65 14.53 -7.32
C LYS A 6 33.49 15.45 -7.72
N GLY A 7 33.75 16.75 -7.83
CA GLY A 7 32.73 17.73 -8.22
C GLY A 7 32.11 17.50 -9.61
N LEU A 8 32.86 16.92 -10.57
CA LEU A 8 32.30 16.52 -11.87
C LEU A 8 31.40 15.29 -11.77
N ILE A 9 31.79 14.30 -10.99
CA ILE A 9 30.97 13.11 -10.73
C ILE A 9 29.68 13.52 -10.02
N ASP A 10 29.78 14.34 -8.97
CA ASP A 10 28.60 14.85 -8.23
C ASP A 10 27.65 15.64 -9.13
N LYS A 11 28.20 16.43 -10.07
CA LYS A 11 27.39 17.18 -11.04
C LYS A 11 26.69 16.26 -12.04
N ARG A 12 27.31 15.15 -12.43
CA ARG A 12 26.67 14.14 -13.30
C ARG A 12 25.61 13.37 -12.53
N TYR A 13 25.90 12.98 -11.29
CA TYR A 13 24.96 12.35 -10.36
C TYR A 13 23.68 13.21 -10.19
N LYS A 14 23.81 14.51 -9.91
CA LYS A 14 22.67 15.44 -9.81
C LYS A 14 21.81 15.59 -11.08
N ARG A 15 22.32 15.19 -12.25
CA ARG A 15 21.56 15.22 -13.53
C ARG A 15 20.81 13.92 -13.80
N ILE A 16 21.25 12.82 -13.22
CA ILE A 16 20.75 11.46 -13.45
C ILE A 16 19.45 11.20 -12.67
N THR A 17 19.20 11.96 -11.60
CA THR A 17 17.91 11.99 -10.89
C THR A 17 16.72 12.43 -11.77
N GLY A 18 16.95 13.04 -12.94
CA GLY A 18 15.89 13.61 -13.78
C GLY A 18 15.57 12.95 -15.13
N THR A 19 16.48 12.17 -15.74
CA THR A 19 16.30 11.72 -17.16
C THR A 19 16.90 10.35 -17.51
N ASP A 20 18.07 9.97 -16.94
CA ASP A 20 18.70 8.66 -17.12
C ASP A 20 18.98 8.05 -15.75
N GLY A 21 18.41 6.90 -15.41
CA GLY A 21 18.57 6.30 -14.08
C GLY A 21 19.91 5.62 -13.81
N ILE A 22 20.81 5.54 -14.81
CA ILE A 22 22.03 4.70 -14.76
C ILE A 22 23.30 5.53 -14.96
N ILE A 23 24.33 5.21 -14.16
CA ILE A 23 25.69 5.74 -14.25
C ILE A 23 26.62 4.62 -14.72
N SER A 24 27.40 4.86 -15.79
CA SER A 24 28.48 3.95 -16.22
C SER A 24 29.85 4.52 -15.86
N ILE A 25 30.71 3.69 -15.27
CA ILE A 25 32.10 4.05 -14.96
C ILE A 25 32.85 4.49 -16.22
N ALA A 26 32.66 3.79 -17.34
CA ALA A 26 33.32 4.12 -18.59
C ALA A 26 32.90 5.51 -19.11
N ASN A 27 31.60 5.83 -19.02
CA ASN A 27 31.08 7.13 -19.43
C ASN A 27 31.60 8.26 -18.52
N LEU A 28 31.70 8.01 -17.21
CA LEU A 28 32.29 8.97 -16.28
C LEU A 28 33.78 9.18 -16.55
N GLN A 29 34.53 8.11 -16.78
CA GLN A 29 35.95 8.19 -17.12
C GLN A 29 36.18 9.04 -18.37
N GLN A 30 35.39 8.81 -19.43
CA GLN A 30 35.45 9.59 -20.67
C GLN A 30 35.05 11.06 -20.44
N MET A 31 34.02 11.32 -19.63
CA MET A 31 33.62 12.68 -19.28
C MET A 31 34.71 13.42 -18.51
N ILE A 32 35.39 12.75 -17.57
CA ILE A 32 36.49 13.35 -16.80
C ILE A 32 37.68 13.65 -17.71
N LEU A 33 38.04 12.71 -18.60
CA LEU A 33 39.09 12.91 -19.57
C LEU A 33 38.78 14.10 -20.50
N ALA A 34 37.57 14.16 -21.04
CA ALA A 34 37.16 15.23 -21.96
C ALA A 34 37.13 16.62 -21.28
N LYS A 35 36.77 16.71 -20.00
CA LYS A 35 36.62 17.99 -19.30
C LYS A 35 37.86 18.47 -18.57
N LEU A 36 38.68 17.56 -18.08
CA LEU A 36 39.86 17.87 -17.26
C LEU A 36 41.18 17.49 -17.93
N GLY A 37 41.16 16.72 -19.02
CA GLY A 37 42.36 16.17 -19.64
C GLY A 37 43.04 15.08 -18.80
N ILE A 38 42.35 14.55 -17.78
CA ILE A 38 42.92 13.61 -16.81
C ILE A 38 42.30 12.24 -17.01
N GLN A 39 43.13 11.23 -17.27
CA GLN A 39 42.71 9.84 -17.22
C GLN A 39 42.67 9.38 -15.76
N VAL A 40 41.50 8.94 -15.30
CA VAL A 40 41.28 8.45 -13.94
C VAL A 40 41.09 6.94 -13.97
N ASP A 41 41.69 6.25 -13.01
CA ASP A 41 41.47 4.83 -12.82
C ASP A 41 39.99 4.50 -12.56
N ARG A 42 39.48 3.47 -13.24
CA ARG A 42 38.11 2.98 -13.10
C ARG A 42 37.82 2.50 -11.68
N ILE A 43 38.81 1.91 -10.99
CA ILE A 43 38.68 1.43 -9.61
C ILE A 43 38.36 2.61 -8.69
N LYS A 44 39.10 3.73 -8.83
CA LYS A 44 38.88 4.94 -8.02
C LYS A 44 37.53 5.62 -8.29
N ILE A 45 37.02 5.54 -9.52
CA ILE A 45 35.67 6.01 -9.84
C ILE A 45 34.64 5.09 -9.17
N LYS A 46 34.83 3.77 -9.24
CA LYS A 46 33.95 2.77 -8.62
C LYS A 46 33.83 2.97 -7.11
N GLU A 47 34.96 2.99 -6.41
CA GLU A 47 35.03 3.19 -4.95
C GLU A 47 34.31 4.47 -4.52
N TYR A 48 34.39 5.53 -5.33
CA TYR A 48 33.69 6.77 -5.05
C TYR A 48 32.17 6.64 -5.27
N LEU A 49 31.74 5.93 -6.31
CA LEU A 49 30.31 5.67 -6.56
C LEU A 49 29.69 4.80 -5.47
N GLU A 50 30.41 3.80 -4.97
CA GLU A 50 29.97 2.92 -3.87
C GLU A 50 29.79 3.68 -2.54
N GLN A 51 30.43 4.84 -2.37
CA GLN A 51 30.25 5.71 -1.20
C GLN A 51 28.98 6.57 -1.29
N HIS A 52 28.30 6.63 -2.44
CA HIS A 52 27.08 7.42 -2.57
C HIS A 52 25.86 6.62 -2.09
N PRO A 53 25.13 7.09 -1.06
CA PRO A 53 24.05 6.34 -0.42
C PRO A 53 22.85 6.06 -1.35
N ASN A 54 22.70 6.81 -2.44
CA ASN A 54 21.56 6.70 -3.34
C ASN A 54 21.93 6.02 -4.67
N LEU A 55 23.07 5.32 -4.73
CA LEU A 55 23.46 4.53 -5.89
C LEU A 55 23.51 3.05 -5.50
N LEU A 56 22.86 2.23 -6.31
CA LEU A 56 22.85 0.79 -6.16
C LEU A 56 23.69 0.15 -7.27
N PRO A 57 24.49 -0.89 -6.99
CA PRO A 57 25.23 -1.60 -8.01
C PRO A 57 24.27 -2.35 -8.95
N LEU A 58 24.32 -2.05 -10.25
CA LEU A 58 23.48 -2.71 -11.28
C LEU A 58 24.27 -3.79 -12.03
N THR A 59 25.51 -3.47 -12.41
CA THR A 59 26.48 -4.39 -13.04
C THR A 59 27.86 -4.17 -12.42
N VAL A 60 28.89 -4.89 -12.88
CA VAL A 60 30.29 -4.65 -12.44
C VAL A 60 30.74 -3.20 -12.65
N ASN A 61 30.22 -2.52 -13.69
CA ASN A 61 30.68 -1.21 -14.12
C ASN A 61 29.59 -0.14 -14.16
N GLN A 62 28.39 -0.45 -13.67
CA GLN A 62 27.24 0.47 -13.71
C GLN A 62 26.47 0.48 -12.41
N PHE A 63 25.95 1.65 -12.08
CA PHE A 63 25.13 1.92 -10.91
C PHE A 63 23.79 2.47 -11.34
N ILE A 64 22.73 2.14 -10.60
CA ILE A 64 21.39 2.67 -10.78
C ILE A 64 21.03 3.60 -9.62
N CYS A 65 20.35 4.69 -9.92
CA CYS A 65 19.81 5.58 -8.89
C CYS A 65 18.77 4.85 -8.05
N TYR A 66 18.88 4.95 -6.72
CA TYR A 66 17.98 4.32 -5.76
C TYR A 66 16.52 4.63 -6.08
N ASP A 67 16.17 5.90 -6.32
CA ASP A 67 14.79 6.32 -6.57
C ASP A 67 14.24 5.75 -7.87
N TYR A 68 15.10 5.63 -8.87
CA TYR A 68 14.73 5.06 -10.15
C TYR A 68 14.49 3.56 -10.02
N PHE A 69 15.40 2.86 -9.34
CA PHE A 69 15.24 1.44 -9.05
C PHE A 69 14.03 1.18 -8.14
N SER A 70 13.79 2.02 -7.13
CA SER A 70 12.63 1.95 -6.25
C SER A 70 11.33 2.00 -7.06
N ASN A 71 11.20 2.92 -8.02
CA ASN A 71 10.02 2.94 -8.89
C ASN A 71 9.88 1.64 -9.70
N ILE A 72 10.97 1.11 -10.25
CA ILE A 72 10.92 -0.16 -10.99
C ILE A 72 10.54 -1.30 -10.05
N PHE A 73 11.09 -1.28 -8.84
CA PHE A 73 10.87 -2.31 -7.85
C PHE A 73 9.40 -2.41 -7.48
N TRP A 74 8.83 -1.30 -7.01
CA TRP A 74 7.45 -1.25 -6.53
C TRP A 74 6.40 -1.42 -7.62
N ASN A 75 6.72 -1.13 -8.88
CA ASN A 75 5.77 -1.30 -9.99
C ASN A 75 5.86 -2.68 -10.67
N PHE A 76 7.02 -3.34 -10.61
CA PHE A 76 7.26 -4.53 -11.44
C PHE A 76 7.95 -5.68 -10.70
N ILE A 77 9.01 -5.40 -9.94
CA ILE A 77 9.83 -6.46 -9.33
C ILE A 77 9.17 -7.05 -8.10
N ALA A 78 8.50 -6.23 -7.27
CA ALA A 78 7.83 -6.65 -6.04
C ALA A 78 6.78 -7.77 -6.25
N TYR A 79 6.34 -7.93 -7.50
CA TYR A 79 5.34 -8.91 -7.96
C TYR A 79 5.94 -10.16 -8.59
N LYS A 80 7.28 -10.25 -8.69
CA LYS A 80 7.96 -11.40 -9.29
C LYS A 80 8.18 -12.47 -8.24
N THR A 81 8.05 -13.72 -8.67
CA THR A 81 8.01 -14.89 -7.78
C THR A 81 9.34 -15.65 -7.75
N SER A 82 10.28 -15.30 -8.63
CA SER A 82 11.60 -15.91 -8.71
C SER A 82 12.69 -14.91 -9.12
N LEU A 83 13.94 -15.18 -8.72
CA LEU A 83 15.11 -14.41 -9.21
C LEU A 83 15.24 -14.48 -10.73
N LYS A 84 14.82 -15.59 -11.34
CA LYS A 84 14.84 -15.78 -12.79
C LYS A 84 13.92 -14.76 -13.48
N ASP A 85 12.68 -14.61 -13.03
CA ASP A 85 11.72 -13.67 -13.64
C ASP A 85 12.19 -12.22 -13.50
N ILE A 86 12.81 -11.89 -12.36
CA ILE A 86 13.39 -10.56 -12.13
C ILE A 86 14.56 -10.33 -13.08
N LYS A 87 15.42 -11.33 -13.24
CA LYS A 87 16.57 -11.26 -14.16
C LYS A 87 16.10 -11.10 -15.60
N GLU A 88 15.10 -11.84 -16.03
CA GLU A 88 14.51 -11.72 -17.37
C GLU A 88 13.92 -10.32 -17.58
N PHE A 89 13.07 -9.85 -16.66
CA PHE A 89 12.48 -8.52 -16.73
C PHE A 89 13.54 -7.40 -16.78
N LEU A 90 14.56 -7.45 -15.91
CA LEU A 90 15.63 -6.45 -15.91
C LEU A 90 16.51 -6.55 -17.15
N SER A 91 16.72 -7.75 -17.70
CA SER A 91 17.47 -7.92 -18.94
C SER A 91 16.70 -7.39 -20.14
N GLU A 92 15.38 -7.52 -20.18
CA GLU A 92 14.54 -6.91 -21.21
C GLU A 92 14.54 -5.38 -21.10
N LEU A 93 14.32 -4.85 -19.88
CA LEU A 93 14.31 -3.42 -19.61
C LEU A 93 15.66 -2.78 -19.96
N TYR A 94 16.74 -3.55 -19.80
CA TYR A 94 18.11 -3.13 -20.07
C TYR A 94 18.82 -4.05 -21.05
N SER A 95 18.22 -4.27 -22.23
CA SER A 95 18.71 -5.18 -23.28
C SER A 95 20.18 -5.01 -23.70
N VAL A 96 20.78 -3.86 -23.42
CA VAL A 96 22.20 -3.55 -23.71
C VAL A 96 23.15 -4.02 -22.59
N LEU A 97 22.63 -4.41 -21.43
CA LEU A 97 23.42 -4.83 -20.26
C LEU A 97 23.67 -6.33 -20.28
N LYS A 98 24.94 -6.72 -20.44
CA LYS A 98 25.34 -8.11 -20.56
C LYS A 98 25.12 -8.95 -19.29
N GLU A 99 25.05 -8.32 -18.11
CA GLU A 99 24.87 -9.04 -16.84
C GLU A 99 24.38 -8.12 -15.72
N VAL A 100 23.08 -8.20 -15.40
CA VAL A 100 22.50 -7.52 -14.22
C VAL A 100 22.74 -8.38 -12.97
N LYS A 101 23.35 -7.80 -11.94
CA LYS A 101 23.60 -8.48 -10.66
C LYS A 101 22.39 -8.38 -9.74
N VAL A 102 21.32 -9.10 -10.09
CA VAL A 102 20.02 -9.03 -9.40
C VAL A 102 20.14 -9.24 -7.89
N GLU A 103 20.91 -10.24 -7.44
CA GLU A 103 21.04 -10.52 -6.01
C GLU A 103 21.68 -9.37 -5.25
N ILE A 104 22.84 -8.87 -5.71
CA ILE A 104 23.53 -7.73 -5.08
C ILE A 104 22.64 -6.48 -5.08
N LEU A 105 21.92 -6.26 -6.19
CA LEU A 105 21.00 -5.15 -6.32
C LEU A 105 19.85 -5.23 -5.31
N LEU A 106 19.25 -6.41 -5.13
CA LEU A 106 18.18 -6.63 -4.16
C LEU A 106 18.69 -6.63 -2.73
N GLU A 107 19.85 -7.21 -2.45
CA GLU A 107 20.51 -7.17 -1.14
C GLU A 107 20.77 -5.72 -0.68
N ALA A 108 21.23 -4.87 -1.60
CA ALA A 108 21.47 -3.46 -1.31
C ALA A 108 20.18 -2.62 -1.20
N PHE A 109 19.09 -3.04 -1.86
CA PHE A 109 17.84 -2.27 -1.91
C PHE A 109 16.82 -2.71 -0.85
N CYS A 110 16.56 -4.00 -0.76
CA CYS A 110 15.58 -4.63 0.12
C CYS A 110 15.97 -6.09 0.39
N PRO A 111 16.90 -6.33 1.33
CA PRO A 111 17.43 -7.67 1.60
C PRO A 111 16.36 -8.67 2.03
N GLU A 112 15.31 -8.23 2.71
CA GLU A 112 14.19 -9.07 3.14
C GLU A 112 13.44 -9.67 1.93
N PHE A 113 13.35 -8.93 0.82
CA PHE A 113 12.76 -9.44 -0.41
C PHE A 113 13.65 -10.47 -1.11
N LEU A 114 14.97 -10.30 -1.03
CA LEU A 114 15.89 -11.28 -1.57
C LEU A 114 15.76 -12.61 -0.81
N GLU A 115 15.70 -12.55 0.52
CA GLU A 115 15.48 -13.72 1.37
C GLU A 115 14.15 -14.41 1.06
N PHE A 116 13.07 -13.66 0.87
CA PHE A 116 11.77 -14.20 0.46
C PHE A 116 11.79 -14.99 -0.84
N ILE A 117 12.42 -14.42 -1.86
CA ILE A 117 12.45 -15.04 -3.19
C ILE A 117 13.39 -16.25 -3.21
N LYS A 118 14.48 -16.19 -2.44
CA LYS A 118 15.38 -17.33 -2.23
C LYS A 118 14.76 -18.40 -1.34
N GLY A 119 13.88 -18.01 -0.43
CA GLY A 119 13.14 -18.89 0.45
C GLY A 119 12.13 -19.75 -0.30
N GLU A 120 12.06 -21.02 0.07
CA GLU A 120 10.94 -21.88 -0.23
C GLU A 120 9.77 -21.48 0.67
N TYR A 121 9.16 -20.31 0.41
CA TYR A 121 7.84 -20.02 0.96
C TYR A 121 6.88 -21.01 0.32
N THR A 122 6.56 -22.05 1.08
CA THR A 122 5.56 -23.04 0.75
C THR A 122 4.21 -22.34 0.86
N THR A 123 3.55 -22.22 -0.28
CA THR A 123 2.24 -21.60 -0.35
C THR A 123 1.26 -22.52 0.40
N PRO A 124 0.48 -22.00 1.37
CA PRO A 124 -0.46 -22.82 2.11
C PRO A 124 -1.38 -23.61 1.17
N LEU A 125 -1.58 -24.89 1.45
CA LEU A 125 -2.49 -25.73 0.66
C LEU A 125 -3.93 -25.25 0.90
N GLN A 126 -4.58 -24.77 -0.16
CA GLN A 126 -5.99 -24.37 -0.10
C GLN A 126 -6.91 -25.45 -0.66
N VAL A 127 -7.89 -25.85 0.14
CA VAL A 127 -8.85 -26.88 -0.23
C VAL A 127 -10.25 -26.34 -0.08
N ARG A 128 -11.03 -26.41 -1.15
CA ARG A 128 -12.47 -26.16 -1.09
C ARG A 128 -13.21 -27.44 -0.84
N LYS A 129 -14.09 -27.44 0.15
CA LYS A 129 -15.01 -28.52 0.44
C LYS A 129 -16.37 -27.90 0.74
N ASN A 130 -17.38 -28.28 -0.03
CA ASN A 130 -18.67 -27.59 -0.03
C ASN A 130 -18.52 -26.08 -0.36
N GLU A 131 -19.04 -25.19 0.49
CA GLU A 131 -18.93 -23.73 0.34
C GLU A 131 -17.70 -23.13 1.06
N ASP A 132 -16.97 -23.93 1.84
CA ASP A 132 -15.90 -23.48 2.71
C ASP A 132 -14.52 -23.66 2.06
N ILE A 133 -13.60 -22.74 2.37
CA ILE A 133 -12.20 -22.78 1.93
C ILE A 133 -11.31 -22.95 3.16
N TYR A 134 -10.59 -24.05 3.20
CA TYR A 134 -9.62 -24.38 4.24
C TYR A 134 -8.22 -23.99 3.78
N THR A 135 -7.43 -23.44 4.69
CA THR A 135 -6.03 -23.05 4.44
C THR A 135 -5.14 -23.87 5.36
N ILE A 136 -4.34 -24.76 4.77
CA ILE A 136 -3.49 -25.70 5.48
C ILE A 136 -2.05 -25.20 5.40
N LYS A 137 -1.51 -24.74 6.54
CA LYS A 137 -0.17 -24.13 6.67
C LYS A 137 0.83 -25.03 7.38
N SER A 138 0.35 -26.07 8.05
CA SER A 138 1.11 -26.98 8.90
C SER A 138 0.52 -28.39 8.85
N GLU A 139 1.23 -29.34 9.44
CA GLU A 139 0.73 -30.71 9.65
C GLU A 139 -0.48 -30.73 10.57
N GLU A 140 -0.48 -29.88 11.60
CA GLU A 140 -1.60 -29.71 12.53
C GLU A 140 -2.86 -29.25 11.78
N ASP A 141 -2.77 -28.23 10.92
CA ASP A 141 -3.90 -27.77 10.10
C ASP A 141 -4.40 -28.87 9.15
N PHE A 142 -3.48 -29.71 8.64
CA PHE A 142 -3.80 -30.79 7.72
C PHE A 142 -4.57 -31.91 8.42
N VAL A 143 -4.15 -32.24 9.65
CA VAL A 143 -4.80 -33.22 10.51
C VAL A 143 -6.13 -32.71 11.01
N ASP A 144 -6.22 -31.45 11.43
CA ASP A 144 -7.47 -30.81 11.87
C ASP A 144 -8.52 -30.83 10.76
N PHE A 145 -8.11 -30.52 9.52
CA PHE A 145 -8.99 -30.68 8.36
C PHE A 145 -9.47 -32.14 8.22
N GLY A 146 -8.56 -33.11 8.35
CA GLY A 146 -8.93 -34.53 8.29
C GLY A 146 -9.88 -34.95 9.43
N MET A 147 -9.68 -34.44 10.63
CA MET A 147 -10.53 -34.70 11.82
C MET A 147 -11.93 -34.11 11.64
N ASP A 148 -12.03 -32.87 11.15
CA ASP A 148 -13.30 -32.18 10.93
C ASP A 148 -14.21 -32.91 9.94
N TYR A 149 -13.60 -33.61 8.97
CA TYR A 149 -14.31 -34.26 7.89
C TYR A 149 -14.27 -35.79 7.92
N GLY A 150 -13.50 -36.36 8.84
CA GLY A 150 -13.24 -37.80 8.94
C GLY A 150 -12.45 -38.39 7.77
N TYR A 151 -11.95 -37.58 6.82
CA TYR A 151 -11.20 -38.09 5.66
C TYR A 151 -10.31 -37.04 5.00
N VAL A 152 -9.26 -37.51 4.31
CA VAL A 152 -8.44 -36.75 3.35
C VAL A 152 -8.20 -37.53 2.06
N SER A 153 -8.21 -36.85 0.91
CA SER A 153 -7.94 -37.51 -0.39
C SER A 153 -6.45 -37.73 -0.67
N ALA A 154 -6.15 -38.74 -1.49
CA ALA A 154 -4.80 -39.02 -1.96
C ALA A 154 -4.14 -37.83 -2.68
N ASP A 155 -4.91 -37.06 -3.44
CA ASP A 155 -4.43 -35.84 -4.10
C ASP A 155 -4.02 -34.77 -3.08
N MET A 156 -4.76 -34.63 -1.97
CA MET A 156 -4.43 -33.68 -0.91
C MET A 156 -3.16 -34.07 -0.17
N VAL A 157 -3.00 -35.35 0.17
CA VAL A 157 -1.76 -35.88 0.79
C VAL A 157 -0.58 -35.62 -0.15
N LYS A 158 -0.71 -35.95 -1.42
CA LYS A 158 0.35 -35.72 -2.41
C LYS A 158 0.71 -34.23 -2.55
N GLU A 159 -0.28 -33.35 -2.63
CA GLU A 159 -0.05 -31.91 -2.76
C GLU A 159 0.55 -31.30 -1.48
N TYR A 160 0.13 -31.77 -0.30
CA TYR A 160 0.72 -31.39 0.99
C TYR A 160 2.21 -31.80 1.05
N MET A 161 2.52 -33.07 0.77
CA MET A 161 3.89 -33.59 0.78
C MET A 161 4.80 -32.85 -0.21
N ASN A 162 4.30 -32.60 -1.44
CA ASN A 162 5.00 -31.82 -2.46
C ASN A 162 5.33 -30.39 -2.01
N ARG A 163 4.46 -29.79 -1.20
CA ARG A 163 4.63 -28.40 -0.75
C ARG A 163 5.59 -28.30 0.40
N TYR A 164 5.58 -29.22 1.35
CA TYR A 164 6.34 -29.09 2.59
C TYR A 164 7.66 -29.91 2.60
N ASN A 165 8.16 -30.30 1.42
CA ASN A 165 9.45 -30.99 1.22
C ASN A 165 9.63 -32.20 2.13
N VAL A 166 8.60 -33.06 2.16
CA VAL A 166 8.60 -34.31 2.91
C VAL A 166 9.00 -35.43 1.93
N ASP A 167 10.01 -36.24 2.24
CA ASP A 167 10.71 -37.10 1.28
C ASP A 167 9.74 -38.16 0.70
N GLU A 168 9.62 -38.25 -0.64
CA GLU A 168 8.43 -38.78 -1.36
C GLU A 168 8.07 -40.25 -1.08
N SER A 169 8.94 -41.04 -0.43
CA SER A 169 8.73 -42.50 -0.30
C SER A 169 8.74 -43.05 1.12
N SER A 170 9.52 -42.47 2.04
CA SER A 170 9.53 -42.89 3.46
C SER A 170 8.40 -42.23 4.24
N ASP A 171 8.12 -40.96 3.96
CA ASP A 171 7.33 -40.12 4.86
C ASP A 171 5.85 -40.08 4.49
N GLN A 172 5.48 -40.46 3.26
CA GLN A 172 4.06 -40.61 2.89
C GLN A 172 3.43 -41.74 3.70
N PHE A 173 4.18 -42.82 3.94
CA PHE A 173 3.71 -43.92 4.78
C PHE A 173 3.52 -43.46 6.23
N GLU A 174 4.47 -42.69 6.77
CA GLU A 174 4.37 -42.12 8.12
C GLU A 174 3.16 -41.20 8.28
N LEU A 175 2.94 -40.27 7.35
CA LEU A 175 1.78 -39.38 7.38
C LEU A 175 0.46 -40.15 7.27
N VAL A 176 0.37 -41.14 6.38
CA VAL A 176 -0.85 -41.97 6.25
C VAL A 176 -1.08 -42.81 7.51
N THR A 177 -0.03 -43.36 8.11
CA THR A 177 -0.12 -44.05 9.40
C THR A 177 -0.62 -43.10 10.49
N TYR A 178 -0.07 -41.89 10.56
CA TYR A 178 -0.49 -40.87 11.53
C TYR A 178 -1.96 -40.46 11.37
N LEU A 179 -2.43 -40.27 10.13
CA LEU A 179 -3.84 -39.99 9.85
C LEU A 179 -4.76 -41.15 10.28
N ASN A 180 -4.36 -42.39 10.00
CA ASN A 180 -5.11 -43.57 10.42
C ASN A 180 -5.18 -43.70 11.95
N GLU A 181 -4.10 -43.40 12.67
CA GLU A 181 -4.08 -43.36 14.14
C GLU A 181 -5.04 -42.31 14.72
N LYS A 182 -5.34 -41.25 13.95
CA LYS A 182 -6.32 -40.22 14.28
C LYS A 182 -7.75 -40.56 13.84
N ASN A 183 -8.00 -41.75 13.29
CA ASN A 183 -9.28 -42.16 12.68
C ASN A 183 -9.70 -41.28 11.49
N ILE A 184 -8.74 -40.83 10.68
CA ILE A 184 -8.99 -40.07 9.46
C ILE A 184 -8.84 -41.02 8.27
N ASP A 185 -9.91 -41.21 7.50
CA ASP A 185 -9.88 -42.09 6.32
C ASP A 185 -9.02 -41.51 5.19
N TYR A 186 -8.17 -42.35 4.62
CA TYR A 186 -7.39 -42.05 3.42
C TYR A 186 -7.98 -42.79 2.21
N SER A 187 -8.42 -42.06 1.17
CA SER A 187 -8.98 -42.70 -0.03
C SER A 187 -8.54 -42.04 -1.34
N SER A 188 -8.54 -42.82 -2.42
CA SER A 188 -8.25 -42.36 -3.78
C SER A 188 -9.39 -41.56 -4.42
N ASN A 189 -10.56 -41.49 -3.78
CA ASN A 189 -11.72 -40.78 -4.31
C ASN A 189 -11.85 -39.40 -3.65
N SER A 190 -11.89 -38.35 -4.46
CA SER A 190 -12.22 -37.00 -4.00
C SER A 190 -13.70 -36.95 -3.63
N ASN A 191 -14.04 -36.96 -2.34
CA ASN A 191 -15.42 -36.84 -1.85
C ASN A 191 -15.88 -35.35 -1.80
N GLY A 192 -15.79 -34.66 -2.95
CA GLY A 192 -16.19 -33.24 -3.09
C GLY A 192 -15.11 -32.21 -2.74
N GLU A 193 -13.91 -32.65 -2.39
CA GLU A 193 -12.72 -31.81 -2.26
C GLU A 193 -12.25 -31.30 -3.61
N LYS A 194 -11.96 -30.01 -3.67
CA LYS A 194 -11.27 -29.39 -4.79
C LYS A 194 -10.04 -28.67 -4.26
N ILE A 195 -8.86 -29.24 -4.52
CA ILE A 195 -7.60 -28.52 -4.35
C ILE A 195 -7.66 -27.30 -5.26
N LEU A 196 -7.61 -26.13 -4.65
CA LEU A 196 -7.49 -24.89 -5.40
C LEU A 196 -6.05 -24.88 -5.89
N LYS A 197 -5.86 -25.20 -7.17
CA LYS A 197 -4.54 -25.08 -7.79
C LYS A 197 -4.07 -23.66 -7.54
N ASP A 198 -2.94 -23.54 -6.84
CA ASP A 198 -2.27 -22.28 -6.73
C ASP A 198 -2.00 -21.81 -8.15
N ASP A 199 -2.60 -20.69 -8.53
CA ASP A 199 -1.87 -19.81 -9.41
C ASP A 199 -0.60 -19.45 -8.64
N LYS A 200 0.49 -20.19 -8.91
CA LYS A 200 1.84 -19.87 -8.42
C LYS A 200 2.21 -18.40 -8.67
N LYS A 201 1.46 -17.72 -9.54
CA LYS A 201 1.48 -16.28 -9.81
C LYS A 201 1.02 -15.40 -8.64
N PHE A 202 0.14 -15.87 -7.76
CA PHE A 202 -0.56 -15.00 -6.81
C PHE A 202 0.04 -14.95 -5.39
N ILE A 203 0.80 -15.96 -4.96
CA ILE A 203 1.18 -16.12 -3.55
C ILE A 203 2.67 -15.75 -3.27
N LYS A 204 3.36 -15.08 -4.20
CA LYS A 204 4.69 -14.50 -3.92
C LYS A 204 4.76 -13.02 -4.27
N ASN A 205 4.21 -12.17 -3.40
CA ASN A 205 4.33 -10.72 -3.50
C ASN A 205 5.07 -10.17 -2.28
N TYR A 206 5.94 -9.17 -2.46
CA TYR A 206 6.66 -8.45 -1.40
C TYR A 206 5.77 -8.05 -0.21
N TYR A 207 4.49 -7.73 -0.43
CA TYR A 207 3.58 -7.41 0.67
C TYR A 207 3.37 -8.55 1.67
N ALA A 208 3.49 -9.80 1.23
CA ALA A 208 3.45 -10.97 2.12
C ALA A 208 4.61 -10.97 3.13
N LEU A 209 5.80 -10.47 2.77
CA LEU A 209 6.94 -10.31 3.69
C LEU A 209 6.72 -9.28 4.78
N GLN A 210 5.92 -8.27 4.47
CA GLN A 210 5.63 -7.19 5.40
C GLN A 210 4.41 -7.54 6.28
N ASP A 211 4.01 -8.82 6.31
CA ASP A 211 2.78 -9.33 6.94
C ASP A 211 1.54 -8.51 6.55
N VAL A 212 1.55 -7.92 5.35
CA VAL A 212 0.43 -7.13 4.86
C VAL A 212 -0.61 -8.11 4.37
N GLU A 213 -1.50 -8.51 5.28
CA GLU A 213 -2.75 -9.14 4.90
C GLU A 213 -3.48 -8.16 3.97
N TYR A 214 -3.85 -8.62 2.77
CA TYR A 214 -4.69 -7.89 1.81
C TYR A 214 -6.13 -7.72 2.29
N SER A 215 -6.32 -7.59 3.61
CA SER A 215 -7.59 -7.27 4.21
C SER A 215 -7.79 -5.76 4.18
N LYS A 216 -9.01 -5.35 3.84
CA LYS A 216 -9.44 -3.95 3.99
C LYS A 216 -9.31 -3.48 5.45
N ASP A 217 -9.17 -4.39 6.40
CA ASP A 217 -8.99 -4.09 7.82
C ASP A 217 -7.56 -3.63 8.14
N ASN A 218 -6.56 -3.96 7.32
CA ASN A 218 -5.19 -3.44 7.43
C ASN A 218 -4.86 -2.29 6.47
N ASN A 219 -5.82 -1.84 5.66
CA ASN A 219 -5.60 -0.73 4.73
C ASN A 219 -5.62 0.64 5.44
N VAL A 220 -4.44 1.22 5.66
CA VAL A 220 -4.27 2.56 6.23
C VAL A 220 -4.92 3.69 5.42
N LEU A 221 -5.10 3.51 4.10
CA LEU A 221 -5.80 4.48 3.26
C LEU A 221 -7.31 4.52 3.55
N LEU A 222 -7.83 3.60 4.37
CA LEU A 222 -9.21 3.59 4.85
C LEU A 222 -9.38 4.15 6.26
N VAL A 223 -8.32 4.68 6.87
CA VAL A 223 -8.37 5.30 8.21
C VAL A 223 -9.41 6.42 8.23
N ASP A 224 -10.30 6.37 9.23
CA ASP A 224 -11.38 7.32 9.47
C ASP A 224 -11.03 8.25 10.66
N LEU A 225 -9.75 8.46 10.93
CA LEU A 225 -9.30 9.45 11.91
C LEU A 225 -9.18 10.84 11.28
N ARG A 226 -9.75 11.83 11.96
CA ARG A 226 -9.46 13.24 11.71
C ARG A 226 -8.15 13.61 12.38
N LEU A 227 -7.52 14.70 11.93
CA LEU A 227 -6.25 15.14 12.48
C LEU A 227 -6.31 15.40 13.99
N ASN A 228 -7.36 16.08 14.47
CA ASN A 228 -7.56 16.28 15.91
C ASN A 228 -7.74 14.96 16.68
N GLU A 229 -8.35 13.94 16.06
CA GLU A 229 -8.48 12.63 16.69
C GLU A 229 -7.11 11.94 16.77
N LEU A 230 -6.31 12.00 15.71
CA LEU A 230 -4.95 11.47 15.71
C LEU A 230 -4.06 12.16 16.77
N LEU A 231 -4.06 13.50 16.82
CA LEU A 231 -3.27 14.25 17.81
C LEU A 231 -3.67 13.93 19.25
N ALA A 232 -4.97 13.80 19.52
CA ALA A 232 -5.47 13.40 20.84
C ALA A 232 -5.01 11.99 21.22
N LEU A 233 -5.02 11.05 20.28
CA LEU A 233 -4.60 9.67 20.52
C LEU A 233 -3.09 9.56 20.71
N LEU A 234 -2.29 10.27 19.91
CA LEU A 234 -0.84 10.37 20.11
C LEU A 234 -0.52 10.97 21.48
N PHE A 235 -1.24 12.03 21.90
CA PHE A 235 -1.06 12.58 23.24
C PHE A 235 -1.34 11.55 24.36
N LEU A 236 -2.32 10.66 24.16
CA LEU A 236 -2.65 9.62 25.14
C LEU A 236 -1.64 8.47 25.18
N MET A 237 -0.85 8.25 24.11
CA MET A 237 0.10 7.15 24.02
C MET A 237 1.25 7.21 25.03
N GLN A 238 1.49 8.37 25.65
CA GLN A 238 2.49 8.51 26.71
C GLN A 238 2.15 7.73 27.99
N ASP A 239 0.88 7.37 28.17
CA ASP A 239 0.38 6.63 29.33
C ASP A 239 -0.40 5.43 28.81
N GLU A 240 0.31 4.32 28.60
CA GLU A 240 -0.23 3.08 28.02
C GLU A 240 -1.46 2.59 28.78
N GLN A 241 -1.42 2.59 30.12
CA GLN A 241 -2.55 2.16 30.95
C GLN A 241 -3.77 3.05 30.73
N LYS A 242 -3.58 4.37 30.67
CA LYS A 242 -4.65 5.32 30.39
C LYS A 242 -5.16 5.20 28.96
N LEU A 243 -4.29 4.95 27.98
CA LEU A 243 -4.66 4.71 26.60
C LEU A 243 -5.54 3.47 26.49
N MET A 244 -5.08 2.32 26.99
CA MET A 244 -5.82 1.05 26.97
C MET A 244 -7.19 1.21 27.61
N LYS A 245 -7.23 1.73 28.85
CA LYS A 245 -8.48 1.98 29.57
C LYS A 245 -9.44 2.87 28.77
N LYS A 246 -8.92 3.91 28.10
CA LYS A 246 -9.78 4.81 27.29
C LYS A 246 -10.23 4.18 25.98
N LEU A 247 -9.42 3.32 25.36
CA LEU A 247 -9.76 2.59 24.14
C LEU A 247 -10.81 1.51 24.40
N GLU A 248 -10.69 0.76 25.51
CA GLU A 248 -11.67 -0.24 25.93
C GLU A 248 -13.02 0.39 26.25
N ASN A 249 -13.02 1.53 26.95
CA ASN A 249 -14.23 2.27 27.29
C ASN A 249 -14.81 3.07 26.11
N ALA A 250 -14.12 3.15 24.97
CA ALA A 250 -14.64 3.86 23.82
C ALA A 250 -15.73 3.03 23.15
N SER A 251 -16.96 3.55 23.16
CA SER A 251 -18.11 2.94 22.46
C SER A 251 -17.93 2.73 20.95
N ARG A 252 -16.84 3.26 20.37
CA ARG A 252 -16.47 3.07 18.97
C ARG A 252 -15.14 2.33 18.86
N HIS A 253 -15.19 1.08 18.40
CA HIS A 253 -14.01 0.31 18.01
C HIS A 253 -13.17 0.95 16.88
N LYS A 254 -13.66 2.03 16.24
CA LYS A 254 -12.95 2.73 15.17
C LYS A 254 -11.56 3.22 15.58
N TYR A 255 -11.38 3.69 16.83
CA TYR A 255 -10.11 4.26 17.28
C TYR A 255 -9.05 3.17 17.41
N LYS A 256 -9.38 2.04 18.05
CA LYS A 256 -8.52 0.85 18.09
C LYS A 256 -8.10 0.45 16.67
N HIS A 257 -9.09 0.23 15.81
CA HIS A 257 -8.87 -0.28 14.47
C HIS A 257 -8.00 0.64 13.61
N ASP A 258 -8.24 1.95 13.65
CA ASP A 258 -7.47 2.90 12.86
C ASP A 258 -6.04 3.11 13.41
N LEU A 259 -5.81 2.97 14.73
CA LEU A 259 -4.47 3.00 15.30
C LEU A 259 -3.65 1.75 14.93
N VAL A 260 -4.29 0.57 14.90
CA VAL A 260 -3.68 -0.67 14.41
C VAL A 260 -3.28 -0.54 12.94
N ARG A 261 -4.18 -0.01 12.09
CA ARG A 261 -3.88 0.26 10.66
C ARG A 261 -2.74 1.24 10.45
N LEU A 262 -2.57 2.19 11.35
CA LEU A 262 -1.45 3.13 11.33
C LEU A 262 -0.18 2.52 11.94
N SER A 263 -0.22 1.26 12.38
CA SER A 263 0.86 0.56 13.10
C SER A 263 1.34 1.33 14.34
N LEU A 264 0.45 2.09 14.99
CA LEU A 264 0.78 2.86 16.19
C LEU A 264 0.55 2.06 17.47
N ILE A 265 -0.38 1.11 17.44
CA ILE A 265 -0.60 0.12 18.49
C ILE A 265 -0.66 -1.28 17.88
N ASP A 266 -0.46 -2.30 18.69
CA ASP A 266 -0.69 -3.70 18.33
C ASP A 266 -2.13 -4.15 18.61
N GLN A 267 -2.42 -5.43 18.39
CA GLN A 267 -3.74 -6.02 18.63
C GLN A 267 -4.14 -6.04 20.12
N ASN A 268 -3.15 -6.02 21.00
CA ASN A 268 -3.26 -6.00 22.46
C ASN A 268 -3.43 -4.57 23.02
N LEU A 269 -3.51 -3.56 22.14
CA LEU A 269 -3.65 -2.14 22.49
C LEU A 269 -2.39 -1.47 23.04
N SER A 270 -1.25 -2.16 23.00
CA SER A 270 0.03 -1.61 23.41
C SER A 270 0.65 -0.76 22.29
N PRO A 271 1.23 0.41 22.60
CA PRO A 271 1.99 1.18 21.62
C PRO A 271 3.09 0.34 20.97
N THR A 272 3.23 0.44 19.64
CA THR A 272 4.40 -0.16 18.96
C THR A 272 5.60 0.77 19.11
N LYS A 273 6.82 0.25 18.90
CA LYS A 273 8.04 1.11 18.83
C LYS A 273 7.90 2.28 17.84
N LYS A 274 7.17 2.10 16.74
CA LYS A 274 6.90 3.17 15.77
C LYS A 274 5.90 4.19 16.35
N GLY A 275 4.87 3.69 17.03
CA GLY A 275 3.87 4.49 17.75
C GLY A 275 4.49 5.35 18.84
N GLU A 276 5.30 4.77 19.72
CA GLU A 276 6.02 5.47 20.79
C GLU A 276 6.89 6.59 20.22
N LYS A 277 7.76 6.26 19.24
CA LYS A 277 8.66 7.24 18.62
C LYS A 277 7.91 8.40 17.97
N LEU A 278 6.77 8.13 17.31
CA LEU A 278 5.95 9.19 16.74
C LEU A 278 5.26 10.01 17.83
N SER A 279 4.71 9.34 18.84
CA SER A 279 4.05 9.96 19.98
C SER A 279 4.99 10.93 20.68
N ASP A 280 6.20 10.50 21.03
CA ASP A 280 7.18 11.34 21.73
C ASP A 280 7.51 12.61 20.94
N ALA A 281 7.84 12.46 19.66
CA ALA A 281 8.16 13.60 18.79
C ALA A 281 6.99 14.60 18.66
N ILE A 282 5.75 14.11 18.58
CA ILE A 282 4.57 14.97 18.47
C ILE A 282 4.23 15.60 19.83
N ILE A 283 4.44 14.89 20.93
CA ILE A 283 4.17 15.40 22.28
C ILE A 283 5.11 16.54 22.66
N GLU A 284 6.39 16.44 22.30
CA GLU A 284 7.36 17.53 22.48
C GLU A 284 6.84 18.82 21.84
N LEU A 285 6.41 18.74 20.57
CA LEU A 285 5.80 19.86 19.87
C LEU A 285 4.48 20.31 20.53
N ILE A 286 3.65 19.38 21.02
CA ILE A 286 2.43 19.76 21.74
C ILE A 286 2.78 20.60 22.98
N TYR A 287 3.82 20.24 23.73
CA TYR A 287 4.24 21.00 24.92
C TYR A 287 4.80 22.39 24.59
N GLU A 288 5.40 22.56 23.41
CA GLU A 288 5.88 23.86 22.93
C GLU A 288 4.72 24.77 22.50
N TYR A 289 3.73 24.22 21.79
CA TYR A 289 2.66 24.98 21.15
C TYR A 289 1.37 25.08 21.98
N MET A 290 1.25 24.30 23.06
CA MET A 290 0.12 24.35 23.98
C MET A 290 0.53 25.00 25.30
N ASN A 291 -0.32 25.89 25.82
CA ASN A 291 -0.02 26.47 27.14
C ASN A 291 -0.13 25.41 28.25
N TYR A 292 0.67 25.59 29.30
CA TYR A 292 0.77 24.67 30.43
C TYR A 292 -0.58 24.38 31.11
N LYS A 293 -1.48 25.38 31.17
CA LYS A 293 -2.83 25.21 31.74
C LYS A 293 -3.68 24.23 30.93
N ASP A 294 -3.67 24.34 29.61
CA ASP A 294 -4.39 23.46 28.69
C ASP A 294 -3.85 22.02 28.77
N ILE A 295 -2.53 21.85 28.91
CA ILE A 295 -1.88 20.54 29.12
C ILE A 295 -2.35 19.90 30.43
N ILE A 296 -2.33 20.67 31.53
CA ILE A 296 -2.82 20.21 32.83
C ILE A 296 -4.29 19.81 32.73
N THR A 297 -5.12 20.63 32.07
CA THR A 297 -6.54 20.36 31.84
C THR A 297 -6.73 19.00 31.16
N ILE A 298 -6.01 18.73 30.08
CA ILE A 298 -6.09 17.42 29.40
C ILE A 298 -5.62 16.27 30.30
N LYS A 299 -4.54 16.47 31.08
CA LYS A 299 -3.99 15.41 31.94
C LYS A 299 -4.89 15.09 33.12
N LYS A 300 -5.47 16.11 33.76
CA LYS A 300 -6.29 16.00 34.99
C LYS A 300 -7.75 15.63 34.71
N GLU A 301 -8.31 16.03 33.59
CA GLU A 301 -9.72 15.77 33.30
C GLU A 301 -9.93 14.34 32.80
N ASN A 302 -10.99 13.70 33.30
CA ASN A 302 -11.33 12.32 32.99
C ASN A 302 -12.06 12.19 31.63
N TYR A 303 -11.60 12.94 30.62
CA TYR A 303 -12.21 12.98 29.29
C TYR A 303 -12.33 11.58 28.68
N SER A 304 -13.50 11.24 28.15
CA SER A 304 -13.58 10.19 27.13
C SER A 304 -12.76 10.60 25.90
N ILE A 305 -12.36 9.63 25.07
CA ILE A 305 -11.63 9.91 23.82
C ILE A 305 -12.40 10.93 22.97
N ASN A 306 -13.73 10.77 22.87
CA ASN A 306 -14.58 11.67 22.09
C ASN A 306 -14.57 13.12 22.59
N GLU A 307 -14.52 13.32 23.91
CA GLU A 307 -14.46 14.66 24.49
C GLU A 307 -13.07 15.26 24.30
N LEU A 308 -12.02 14.48 24.51
CA LEU A 308 -10.64 14.93 24.29
C LEU A 308 -10.43 15.39 22.84
N CYS A 309 -10.87 14.60 21.87
CA CYS A 309 -10.82 14.95 20.44
C CYS A 309 -11.56 16.25 20.12
N LYS A 310 -12.60 16.61 20.91
CA LYS A 310 -13.39 17.82 20.73
C LYS A 310 -12.91 19.00 21.58
N SER A 311 -11.99 18.76 22.51
CA SER A 311 -11.49 19.75 23.44
C SER A 311 -10.91 20.96 22.70
N LYS A 312 -11.08 22.14 23.30
CA LYS A 312 -10.60 23.41 22.72
C LYS A 312 -9.09 23.38 22.46
N PRO A 313 -8.22 22.83 23.35
CA PRO A 313 -6.78 22.82 23.10
C PRO A 313 -6.39 21.97 21.89
N ILE A 314 -6.90 20.75 21.77
CA ILE A 314 -6.62 19.87 20.61
C ILE A 314 -7.16 20.50 19.31
N LYS A 315 -8.34 21.14 19.36
CA LYS A 315 -8.89 21.85 18.20
C LYS A 315 -8.05 23.05 17.79
N LYS A 316 -7.39 23.75 18.71
CA LYS A 316 -6.48 24.85 18.37
C LYS A 316 -5.25 24.32 17.62
N LEU A 317 -4.65 23.23 18.09
CA LEU A 317 -3.48 22.63 17.44
C LEU A 317 -3.72 22.23 15.98
N GLN A 318 -4.85 21.59 15.67
CA GLN A 318 -5.15 21.19 14.28
C GLN A 318 -5.31 22.37 13.29
N HIS A 319 -5.42 23.60 13.80
CA HIS A 319 -5.56 24.85 13.04
C HIS A 319 -4.34 25.77 13.21
N ASN A 320 -3.34 25.38 14.00
CA ASN A 320 -2.10 26.13 14.14
C ASN A 320 -1.13 25.70 13.02
N GLU A 321 -0.89 26.60 12.06
CA GLU A 321 -0.04 26.29 10.90
C GLU A 321 1.42 26.04 11.29
N GLU A 322 1.96 26.77 12.27
CA GLU A 322 3.35 26.58 12.74
C GLU A 322 3.52 25.18 13.34
N PHE A 323 2.64 24.81 14.27
CA PHE A 323 2.63 23.45 14.84
C PHE A 323 2.52 22.37 13.76
N LEU A 324 1.67 22.58 12.74
CA LEU A 324 1.50 21.60 11.67
C LEU A 324 2.72 21.49 10.76
N ASN A 325 3.41 22.60 10.50
CA ASN A 325 4.64 22.60 9.71
C ASN A 325 5.74 21.82 10.43
N ASP A 326 5.83 21.94 11.75
CA ASP A 326 6.84 21.24 12.56
C ASP A 326 6.48 19.77 12.81
N ALA A 327 5.18 19.46 12.93
CA ALA A 327 4.69 18.09 13.06
C ALA A 327 4.76 17.31 11.74
N ALA A 328 4.63 17.99 10.60
CA ALA A 328 4.51 17.37 9.28
C ALA A 328 5.67 16.42 8.94
N PRO A 329 6.96 16.74 9.16
CA PRO A 329 8.08 15.82 8.91
C PRO A 329 7.95 14.48 9.63
N TYR A 330 7.54 14.48 10.90
CA TYR A 330 7.38 13.27 11.71
C TYR A 330 6.20 12.43 11.23
N LEU A 331 5.04 13.07 11.04
CA LEU A 331 3.84 12.41 10.53
C LEU A 331 4.06 11.85 9.12
N ARG A 332 4.71 12.61 8.25
CA ARG A 332 5.06 12.19 6.89
C ARG A 332 5.99 10.99 6.91
N ARG A 333 7.07 11.02 7.71
CA ARG A 333 8.02 9.90 7.81
C ARG A 333 7.32 8.64 8.27
N HIS A 334 6.48 8.73 9.30
CA HIS A 334 5.71 7.58 9.78
C HIS A 334 4.74 7.08 8.71
N PHE A 335 3.93 7.97 8.12
CA PHE A 335 2.91 7.58 7.15
C PHE A 335 3.53 6.96 5.88
N LEU A 336 4.62 7.53 5.37
CA LEU A 336 5.39 6.98 4.26
C LEU A 336 6.19 5.74 4.63
N SER A 337 6.31 5.37 5.91
CA SER A 337 6.91 4.08 6.29
C SER A 337 5.97 2.90 6.06
N LEU A 338 4.66 3.16 5.94
CA LEU A 338 3.63 2.14 5.82
C LEU A 338 3.56 1.58 4.39
N PRO A 339 3.58 0.24 4.18
CA PRO A 339 3.67 -0.37 2.85
C PRO A 339 2.58 0.09 1.87
N ALA A 340 1.32 0.12 2.32
CA ALA A 340 0.17 0.58 1.53
C ALA A 340 0.33 2.03 1.03
N VAL A 341 0.88 2.91 1.87
CA VAL A 341 1.12 4.32 1.51
C VAL A 341 2.26 4.42 0.52
N LYS A 342 3.39 3.73 0.77
CA LYS A 342 4.54 3.72 -0.16
C LYS A 342 4.09 3.32 -1.56
N LEU A 343 3.34 2.22 -1.66
CA LEU A 343 2.81 1.72 -2.92
C LEU A 343 1.94 2.76 -3.62
N PHE A 344 0.95 3.26 -2.90
CA PHE A 344 0.00 4.22 -3.45
C PHE A 344 0.67 5.52 -3.91
N VAL A 345 1.62 6.05 -3.13
CA VAL A 345 2.40 7.24 -3.48
C VAL A 345 3.31 6.95 -4.68
N ASN A 346 3.93 5.77 -4.77
CA ASN A 346 4.74 5.38 -5.93
C ASN A 346 3.92 5.33 -7.23
N TRP A 347 2.69 4.83 -7.19
CA TRP A 347 1.81 4.88 -8.36
C TRP A 347 1.45 6.30 -8.74
N ILE A 348 1.05 7.13 -7.77
CA ILE A 348 0.75 8.54 -8.05
C ILE A 348 1.96 9.21 -8.70
N LYS A 349 3.18 8.97 -8.18
CA LYS A 349 4.44 9.49 -8.73
C LYS A 349 4.63 9.06 -10.18
N THR A 350 4.43 7.78 -10.45
CA THR A 350 4.59 7.18 -11.78
C THR A 350 3.58 7.75 -12.78
N ILE A 351 2.32 7.91 -12.35
CA ILE A 351 1.23 8.46 -13.16
C ILE A 351 1.44 9.97 -13.41
N ASN A 352 1.88 10.73 -12.40
CA ASN A 352 2.18 12.15 -12.53
C ASN A 352 3.30 12.42 -13.54
N LYS A 353 4.33 11.55 -13.60
CA LYS A 353 5.38 11.63 -14.64
C LYS A 353 4.84 11.48 -16.06
N GLN A 354 3.67 10.86 -16.25
CA GLN A 354 2.99 10.73 -17.54
C GLN A 354 2.03 11.90 -17.83
N GLY A 355 2.06 12.97 -17.03
CA GLY A 355 1.14 14.11 -17.16
C GLY A 355 -0.29 13.82 -16.69
N LYS A 356 -0.52 12.68 -16.04
CA LYS A 356 -1.82 12.25 -15.51
C LYS A 356 -1.86 12.42 -14.00
N ASN A 357 -3.00 12.77 -13.43
CA ASN A 357 -3.05 13.16 -12.02
C ASN A 357 -4.42 13.05 -11.37
N SER A 358 -5.41 12.41 -11.98
CA SER A 358 -6.73 12.26 -11.38
C SER A 358 -6.91 10.91 -10.69
N MET A 359 -7.87 10.80 -9.78
CA MET A 359 -8.27 9.49 -9.23
C MET A 359 -8.73 8.53 -10.34
N PHE A 360 -9.35 9.07 -11.40
CA PHE A 360 -9.65 8.29 -12.61
C PHE A 360 -8.38 7.67 -13.21
N ASP A 361 -7.32 8.47 -13.40
CA ASP A 361 -6.06 7.99 -13.97
C ASP A 361 -5.40 6.92 -13.11
N ILE A 362 -5.50 7.02 -11.78
CA ILE A 362 -5.00 6.01 -10.84
C ILE A 362 -5.70 4.67 -11.06
N PHE A 363 -7.03 4.67 -11.09
CA PHE A 363 -7.80 3.46 -11.37
C PHE A 363 -7.44 2.87 -12.75
N GLN A 364 -7.34 3.71 -13.79
CA GLN A 364 -7.00 3.23 -15.14
C GLN A 364 -5.58 2.64 -15.19
N TYR A 365 -4.63 3.23 -14.47
CA TYR A 365 -3.27 2.72 -14.39
C TYR A 365 -3.24 1.32 -13.77
N LEU A 366 -3.93 1.11 -12.65
CA LEU A 366 -3.96 -0.20 -11.98
C LEU A 366 -4.63 -1.28 -12.85
N ILE A 367 -5.73 -0.94 -13.51
CA ILE A 367 -6.42 -1.87 -14.41
C ILE A 367 -5.54 -2.24 -15.61
N LYS A 368 -4.86 -1.26 -16.21
CA LYS A 368 -4.00 -1.47 -17.38
C LYS A 368 -2.78 -2.35 -17.06
N ASN A 369 -2.26 -2.26 -15.85
CA ASN A 369 -1.10 -3.03 -15.40
C ASN A 369 -1.48 -4.26 -14.57
N GLU A 370 -2.75 -4.68 -14.61
CA GLU A 370 -3.25 -5.90 -13.94
C GLU A 370 -3.03 -5.92 -12.41
N HIS A 371 -2.95 -4.76 -11.77
CA HIS A 371 -2.84 -4.61 -10.30
C HIS A 371 -4.21 -4.71 -9.61
N TYR A 372 -4.93 -5.80 -9.86
CA TYR A 372 -6.32 -5.98 -9.48
C TYR A 372 -6.52 -6.14 -7.98
N SER A 373 -5.71 -6.97 -7.33
CA SER A 373 -5.81 -7.20 -5.88
C SER A 373 -5.56 -5.94 -5.09
N GLU A 374 -4.56 -5.14 -5.48
CA GLU A 374 -4.31 -3.89 -4.81
C GLU A 374 -5.35 -2.82 -5.15
N LEU A 375 -5.90 -2.83 -6.36
CA LEU A 375 -7.03 -1.95 -6.69
C LEU A 375 -8.20 -2.22 -5.73
N GLU A 376 -8.55 -3.50 -5.55
CA GLU A 376 -9.63 -3.92 -4.65
C GLU A 376 -9.33 -3.59 -3.19
N TRP A 377 -8.13 -3.93 -2.73
CA TRP A 377 -7.71 -3.74 -1.35
C TRP A 377 -7.54 -2.25 -1.00
N LEU A 378 -6.85 -1.47 -1.84
CA LEU A 378 -6.46 -0.08 -1.56
C LEU A 378 -7.55 0.93 -1.89
N LEU A 379 -8.18 0.79 -3.05
CA LEU A 379 -8.98 1.87 -3.65
C LEU A 379 -10.47 1.57 -3.70
N ILE A 380 -10.93 0.37 -3.36
CA ILE A 380 -12.36 0.01 -3.41
C ILE A 380 -12.91 -0.22 -2.00
N GLY A 381 -13.95 0.55 -1.64
CA GLY A 381 -14.59 0.43 -0.33
C GLY A 381 -15.39 -0.86 -0.15
N LYS A 382 -15.65 -1.26 1.10
CA LYS A 382 -16.59 -2.36 1.46
C LYS A 382 -18.05 -2.06 1.07
N LYS A 383 -18.37 -0.80 0.74
CA LYS A 383 -19.72 -0.35 0.35
C LYS A 383 -19.65 0.86 -0.59
N PRO A 384 -20.70 1.07 -1.43
CA PRO A 384 -20.77 2.24 -2.30
C PRO A 384 -20.71 3.54 -1.49
N SER A 385 -19.81 4.46 -1.86
CA SER A 385 -19.61 5.72 -1.16
C SER A 385 -20.03 6.92 -2.02
N CYS A 386 -20.99 7.70 -1.51
CA CYS A 386 -21.43 9.00 -2.00
C CYS A 386 -22.57 9.47 -1.08
N GLY A 387 -22.75 10.78 -0.88
CA GLY A 387 -23.91 11.30 -0.16
C GLY A 387 -25.22 10.97 -0.89
N LEU A 388 -26.20 10.39 -0.19
CA LEU A 388 -27.55 10.17 -0.73
C LEU A 388 -28.33 11.48 -0.90
N LYS A 389 -28.14 12.41 0.04
CA LYS A 389 -28.87 13.70 0.08
C LYS A 389 -28.62 14.53 -1.18
N PRO A 390 -27.37 14.73 -1.67
CA PRO A 390 -27.13 15.44 -2.93
C PRO A 390 -27.81 14.81 -4.14
N ILE A 391 -27.81 13.47 -4.25
CA ILE A 391 -28.49 12.77 -5.35
C ILE A 391 -29.99 13.05 -5.29
N ARG A 392 -30.63 12.78 -4.14
CA ARG A 392 -32.09 13.00 -3.97
C ARG A 392 -32.50 14.46 -4.24
N LYS A 393 -31.69 15.42 -3.78
CA LYS A 393 -31.93 16.85 -3.99
C LYS A 393 -31.60 17.35 -5.39
N GLY A 394 -30.91 16.56 -6.22
CA GLY A 394 -30.54 16.99 -7.57
C GLY A 394 -29.31 17.91 -7.61
N THR A 395 -28.57 18.02 -6.51
CA THR A 395 -27.41 18.91 -6.37
C THR A 395 -26.08 18.17 -6.61
N GLU A 396 -26.16 16.93 -7.10
CA GLU A 396 -25.00 16.10 -7.39
C GLU A 396 -24.29 16.60 -8.67
N VAL A 397 -22.96 16.72 -8.64
CA VAL A 397 -22.15 17.27 -9.75
C VAL A 397 -22.39 16.56 -11.08
N CYS A 398 -22.60 15.24 -11.07
CA CYS A 398 -22.88 14.45 -12.25
C CYS A 398 -24.20 14.86 -12.90
N ILE A 399 -25.24 15.19 -12.13
CA ILE A 399 -26.57 15.55 -12.67
C ILE A 399 -26.48 16.76 -13.62
N ASN A 400 -25.61 17.71 -13.28
CA ASN A 400 -25.41 18.96 -14.00
C ASN A 400 -24.06 19.03 -14.75
N CYS A 401 -23.37 17.90 -14.91
CA CYS A 401 -22.04 17.87 -15.51
C CYS A 401 -22.13 18.14 -17.01
N LYS A 402 -21.57 19.27 -17.47
CA LYS A 402 -21.46 19.60 -18.91
C LYS A 402 -20.09 19.27 -19.50
N LYS A 403 -19.05 19.13 -18.66
CA LYS A 403 -17.66 19.02 -19.10
C LYS A 403 -17.26 17.63 -19.59
N HIS A 404 -17.84 16.59 -19.01
CA HIS A 404 -17.40 15.20 -19.18
C HIS A 404 -18.54 14.32 -19.70
N VAL A 405 -19.47 14.86 -20.49
CA VAL A 405 -20.69 14.12 -20.90
C VAL A 405 -20.34 12.88 -21.75
N SER A 406 -19.32 12.96 -22.60
CA SER A 406 -18.86 11.84 -23.44
C SER A 406 -18.08 10.77 -22.67
N SER A 407 -17.40 11.17 -21.58
CA SER A 407 -16.57 10.27 -20.76
C SER A 407 -17.23 9.81 -19.46
N CYS A 408 -18.30 10.47 -19.02
CA CYS A 408 -19.03 10.18 -17.79
C CYS A 408 -20.45 9.72 -18.13
N CYS A 409 -20.78 8.48 -17.74
CA CYS A 409 -21.87 7.69 -18.33
C CYS A 409 -23.29 8.04 -17.87
N LEU A 410 -23.60 9.30 -17.57
CA LEU A 410 -24.99 9.72 -17.65
C LEU A 410 -25.33 9.72 -19.15
N THR A 411 -26.09 8.72 -19.58
CA THR A 411 -26.46 8.59 -20.99
C THR A 411 -27.09 9.91 -21.44
N PRO A 412 -26.71 10.46 -22.61
CA PRO A 412 -27.32 11.67 -23.17
C PRO A 412 -28.85 11.60 -23.25
N GLU A 413 -29.39 10.38 -23.23
CA GLU A 413 -30.81 10.02 -23.26
C GLU A 413 -31.58 10.32 -21.96
N LEU A 414 -30.90 10.55 -20.82
CA LEU A 414 -31.57 10.91 -19.56
C LEU A 414 -31.94 12.40 -19.57
N ASN A 415 -33.13 12.68 -20.10
CA ASN A 415 -33.59 14.05 -20.34
C ASN A 415 -34.15 14.74 -19.09
N SER A 416 -34.74 14.00 -18.14
CA SER A 416 -35.31 14.61 -16.94
C SER A 416 -34.35 14.55 -15.73
N LEU A 417 -34.53 15.52 -14.82
CA LEU A 417 -33.83 15.52 -13.53
C LEU A 417 -34.13 14.25 -12.72
N ASN A 418 -35.36 13.73 -12.80
CA ASN A 418 -35.77 12.55 -12.04
C ASN A 418 -35.09 11.28 -12.57
N ASP A 419 -34.98 11.11 -13.88
CA ASP A 419 -34.33 9.93 -14.48
C ASP A 419 -32.85 9.88 -14.10
N LYS A 420 -32.16 11.03 -14.10
CA LYS A 420 -30.76 11.14 -13.65
C LYS A 420 -30.61 10.76 -12.17
N LYS A 421 -31.53 11.20 -11.31
CA LYS A 421 -31.52 10.84 -9.88
C LYS A 421 -31.73 9.34 -9.70
N GLU A 422 -32.74 8.79 -10.36
CA GLU A 422 -33.07 7.37 -10.29
C GLU A 422 -31.92 6.51 -10.80
N TYR A 423 -31.33 6.87 -11.94
CA TYR A 423 -30.15 6.21 -12.48
C TYR A 423 -29.00 6.18 -11.48
N LEU A 424 -28.65 7.33 -10.87
CA LEU A 424 -27.55 7.41 -9.90
C LEU A 424 -27.85 6.61 -8.62
N LEU A 425 -29.11 6.61 -8.16
CA LEU A 425 -29.53 5.81 -7.00
C LEU A 425 -29.49 4.31 -7.32
N ASN A 426 -29.98 3.90 -8.48
CA ASN A 426 -29.95 2.51 -8.95
C ASN A 426 -28.49 2.04 -9.09
N LEU A 427 -27.66 2.82 -9.79
CA LEU A 427 -26.24 2.55 -9.96
C LEU A 427 -25.56 2.35 -8.60
N ARG A 428 -25.75 3.28 -7.66
CA ARG A 428 -25.16 3.19 -6.32
C ARG A 428 -25.68 2.00 -5.51
N ASN A 429 -26.99 1.86 -5.39
CA ASN A 429 -27.61 0.99 -4.39
C ASN A 429 -27.78 -0.46 -4.85
N GLN A 430 -27.86 -0.68 -6.17
CA GLN A 430 -28.04 -2.00 -6.75
C GLN A 430 -26.76 -2.42 -7.48
N LYS A 431 -26.40 -1.74 -8.57
CA LYS A 431 -25.31 -2.18 -9.46
C LYS A 431 -23.94 -2.20 -8.76
N ILE A 432 -23.53 -1.10 -8.15
CA ILE A 432 -22.22 -1.01 -7.47
C ILE A 432 -22.21 -1.86 -6.19
N LYS A 433 -23.33 -1.94 -5.48
CA LYS A 433 -23.43 -2.81 -4.29
C LYS A 433 -23.23 -4.28 -4.68
N LYS A 434 -23.90 -4.74 -5.74
CA LYS A 434 -23.73 -6.07 -6.31
C LYS A 434 -22.29 -6.28 -6.79
N TYR A 435 -21.74 -5.31 -7.52
CA TYR A 435 -20.37 -5.35 -7.99
C TYR A 435 -19.33 -5.53 -6.87
N ILE A 436 -19.46 -4.79 -5.77
CA ILE A 436 -18.54 -4.92 -4.62
C ILE A 436 -18.67 -6.30 -3.96
N ALA A 437 -19.86 -6.92 -3.98
CA ALA A 437 -20.09 -8.22 -3.37
C ALA A 437 -19.61 -9.40 -4.24
N GLU A 438 -19.62 -9.23 -5.57
CA GLU A 438 -19.33 -10.28 -6.56
C GLU A 438 -18.02 -10.04 -7.31
N MET A 439 -17.13 -9.22 -6.74
CA MET A 439 -15.94 -8.77 -7.44
C MET A 439 -15.05 -9.97 -7.81
N LYS A 440 -14.79 -10.14 -9.12
CA LYS A 440 -13.97 -11.20 -9.73
C LYS A 440 -13.09 -10.58 -10.81
N GLU A 441 -11.96 -11.22 -11.13
CA GLU A 441 -10.94 -10.75 -12.09
C GLU A 441 -11.47 -10.34 -13.46
N ASP A 442 -12.56 -10.94 -13.95
CA ASP A 442 -13.09 -10.63 -15.28
C ASP A 442 -13.94 -9.34 -15.34
N ASN A 443 -14.20 -8.66 -14.22
CA ASN A 443 -15.21 -7.60 -14.13
C ASN A 443 -14.65 -6.16 -14.08
N TYR A 444 -13.34 -5.97 -14.28
CA TYR A 444 -12.70 -4.64 -14.17
C TYR A 444 -12.99 -3.70 -15.34
N GLU A 445 -13.46 -4.22 -16.48
CA GLU A 445 -13.87 -3.43 -17.65
C GLU A 445 -14.92 -2.36 -17.32
N MET A 446 -15.83 -2.65 -16.39
CA MET A 446 -16.86 -1.69 -15.95
C MET A 446 -16.27 -0.47 -15.24
N ILE A 447 -15.10 -0.60 -14.62
CA ILE A 447 -14.43 0.46 -13.85
C ILE A 447 -13.72 1.46 -14.77
N LYS A 448 -13.62 1.19 -16.08
CA LYS A 448 -13.20 2.17 -17.09
C LYS A 448 -14.12 3.39 -17.17
N LYS A 449 -15.32 3.29 -16.59
CA LYS A 449 -16.29 4.39 -16.50
C LYS A 449 -16.07 5.20 -15.21
N PRO A 450 -15.76 6.51 -15.27
CA PRO A 450 -15.55 7.37 -14.10
C PRO A 450 -16.70 7.34 -13.09
N ILE A 451 -17.95 7.15 -13.56
CA ILE A 451 -19.12 7.09 -12.69
C ILE A 451 -19.10 5.88 -11.75
N TYR A 452 -18.43 4.78 -12.12
CA TYR A 452 -18.27 3.62 -11.24
C TYR A 452 -17.27 3.94 -10.14
N ILE A 453 -16.11 4.49 -10.51
CA ILE A 453 -15.06 4.96 -9.59
C ILE A 453 -15.62 5.95 -8.56
N LYS A 454 -16.58 6.79 -8.97
CA LYS A 454 -17.30 7.71 -8.07
C LYS A 454 -17.87 7.01 -6.85
N PHE A 455 -18.42 5.81 -7.01
CA PHE A 455 -19.05 5.06 -5.94
C PHE A 455 -18.13 4.02 -5.30
N LEU A 456 -17.14 3.50 -6.05
CA LEU A 456 -16.18 2.52 -5.55
C LEU A 456 -15.14 3.14 -4.62
N ALA A 457 -14.57 4.30 -4.99
CA ALA A 457 -13.54 4.97 -4.19
C ALA A 457 -14.08 5.30 -2.78
N PRO A 458 -13.42 4.92 -1.68
CA PRO A 458 -13.87 5.22 -0.32
C PRO A 458 -13.92 6.72 0.00
N TYR A 459 -14.85 7.15 0.86
CA TYR A 459 -14.90 8.53 1.36
C TYR A 459 -13.65 8.90 2.17
N CYS A 460 -13.19 8.00 3.04
CA CYS A 460 -12.00 8.19 3.87
C CYS A 460 -10.77 8.47 3.00
N LEU A 461 -10.56 7.69 1.94
CA LEU A 461 -9.47 7.90 0.98
C LEU A 461 -9.52 9.30 0.34
N VAL A 462 -10.60 9.60 -0.40
CA VAL A 462 -10.65 10.80 -1.27
C VAL A 462 -10.87 12.11 -0.52
N VAL A 463 -11.26 12.05 0.75
CA VAL A 463 -11.45 13.23 1.59
C VAL A 463 -10.44 13.25 2.73
N ARG A 464 -10.50 12.28 3.65
CA ARG A 464 -9.77 12.38 4.94
C ARG A 464 -8.28 12.16 4.77
N VAL A 465 -7.91 11.04 4.16
CA VAL A 465 -6.52 10.69 3.87
C VAL A 465 -5.93 11.72 2.91
N LYS A 466 -6.68 12.13 1.88
CA LYS A 466 -6.24 13.22 0.98
C LYS A 466 -5.95 14.53 1.71
N ILE A 467 -6.83 14.97 2.63
CA ILE A 467 -6.59 16.17 3.47
C ILE A 467 -5.33 15.97 4.31
N PHE A 468 -5.17 14.82 4.95
CA PHE A 468 -4.02 14.52 5.79
C PHE A 468 -2.72 14.55 4.99
N MET A 469 -2.67 13.87 3.84
CA MET A 469 -1.53 13.86 2.93
C MET A 469 -1.16 15.25 2.41
N ARG A 470 -2.14 16.14 2.20
CA ARG A 470 -1.87 17.55 1.87
C ARG A 470 -1.23 18.29 3.05
N LYS A 471 -1.76 18.11 4.26
CA LYS A 471 -1.27 18.78 5.47
C LYS A 471 0.15 18.39 5.84
N ILE A 472 0.55 17.15 5.57
CA ILE A 472 1.91 16.66 5.87
C ILE A 472 2.86 16.78 4.65
N GLY A 473 2.44 17.48 3.59
CA GLY A 473 3.28 17.76 2.43
C GLY A 473 3.61 16.54 1.57
N ILE A 474 2.73 15.53 1.50
CA ILE A 474 2.82 14.45 0.50
C ILE A 474 2.18 14.87 -0.81
N LEU A 475 0.98 15.44 -0.72
CA LEU A 475 0.24 15.94 -1.87
C LEU A 475 0.34 17.46 -1.90
N LYS A 476 0.37 18.03 -3.13
CA LYS A 476 0.36 19.48 -3.31
C LYS A 476 -0.78 20.15 -2.56
N SER A 477 -0.49 21.28 -1.96
CA SER A 477 -1.50 22.12 -1.30
C SER A 477 -2.57 22.62 -2.29
N THR A 478 -2.30 22.66 -3.59
CA THR A 478 -3.27 23.02 -4.65
C THR A 478 -4.28 21.93 -4.99
N ASN A 479 -4.10 20.69 -4.51
CA ASN A 479 -5.04 19.61 -4.78
C ASN A 479 -6.40 19.85 -4.09
N ASN A 480 -7.44 20.11 -4.89
CA ASN A 480 -8.78 20.34 -4.36
C ASN A 480 -9.32 19.12 -3.61
N ILE A 481 -10.08 19.37 -2.52
CA ILE A 481 -10.84 18.32 -1.84
C ILE A 481 -12.28 18.37 -2.33
N LEU A 482 -12.68 17.33 -3.06
CA LEU A 482 -14.03 17.23 -3.59
C LEU A 482 -14.89 16.36 -2.66
N TYR A 483 -15.67 17.01 -1.81
CA TYR A 483 -16.46 16.36 -0.77
C TYR A 483 -17.65 15.57 -1.34
N LYS A 484 -17.66 14.24 -1.14
CA LYS A 484 -18.72 13.33 -1.61
C LYS A 484 -20.08 13.53 -0.95
N ASP A 485 -20.10 13.97 0.31
CA ASP A 485 -21.32 14.24 1.08
C ASP A 485 -22.02 15.53 0.63
N SER A 486 -21.26 16.48 0.07
CA SER A 486 -21.77 17.67 -0.60
C SER A 486 -22.20 17.46 -2.05
N GLY A 487 -21.88 16.30 -2.65
CA GLY A 487 -22.17 16.01 -4.05
C GLY A 487 -21.20 16.65 -5.06
N LYS A 488 -20.04 17.13 -4.61
CA LYS A 488 -19.04 17.79 -5.48
C LYS A 488 -17.99 16.84 -6.08
N TYR A 489 -17.95 15.58 -5.63
CA TYR A 489 -16.88 14.64 -6.00
C TYR A 489 -16.98 14.17 -7.46
N CYS A 490 -15.94 14.43 -8.25
CA CYS A 490 -15.77 13.91 -9.61
C CYS A 490 -14.39 13.24 -9.73
N PRO A 491 -14.29 11.93 -10.07
CA PRO A 491 -12.99 11.25 -10.15
C PRO A 491 -12.01 11.82 -11.18
N ILE A 492 -12.50 12.48 -12.24
CA ILE A 492 -11.67 13.14 -13.26
C ILE A 492 -11.08 14.46 -12.72
N GLU A 493 -11.87 15.22 -11.97
CA GLU A 493 -11.42 16.49 -11.38
C GLU A 493 -10.69 16.30 -10.04
N ASP A 494 -10.75 15.10 -9.45
CA ASP A 494 -10.10 14.77 -8.19
C ASP A 494 -8.58 14.60 -8.37
N LYS A 495 -7.82 15.70 -8.26
CA LYS A 495 -6.37 15.73 -8.51
C LYS A 495 -5.53 15.17 -7.36
N TRP A 496 -4.60 14.29 -7.67
CA TRP A 496 -3.60 13.65 -6.81
C TRP A 496 -2.22 13.94 -7.38
N GLU A 497 -1.72 15.14 -7.11
CA GLU A 497 -0.36 15.55 -7.47
C GLU A 497 0.56 15.50 -6.25
N ILE A 498 1.73 14.88 -6.38
CA ILE A 498 2.74 14.87 -5.32
C ILE A 498 3.45 16.22 -5.22
N ASP A 499 3.71 16.66 -3.99
CA ASP A 499 4.37 17.95 -3.70
C ASP A 499 5.85 17.93 -4.05
N ASN A 500 6.56 16.88 -3.63
CA ASN A 500 7.97 16.65 -3.93
C ASN A 500 8.18 15.23 -4.49
N TYR A 501 8.76 15.09 -5.67
CA TYR A 501 9.05 13.77 -6.25
C TYR A 501 10.12 13.00 -5.48
N ASP A 502 10.92 13.67 -4.65
CA ASP A 502 11.96 13.05 -3.81
C ASP A 502 11.43 12.67 -2.41
N ILE A 503 10.12 12.62 -2.22
CA ILE A 503 9.51 12.39 -0.90
C ILE A 503 9.65 10.96 -0.36
N LEU A 504 9.99 10.01 -1.23
CA LEU A 504 10.16 8.59 -0.90
C LEU A 504 11.65 8.19 -0.73
N VAL A 505 12.54 9.18 -0.69
CA VAL A 505 13.99 9.02 -0.56
C VAL A 505 14.40 9.02 0.90
#